data_AF-A0A518HXQ3-F1
#
_entry.id   AF-A0A518HXQ3-F1
#
_cell.length_a   1.000
_cell.length_b   1.000
_cell.length_c   1.000
_cell.angle_alpha   90.00
_cell.angle_beta   90.00
_cell.angle_gamma   90.00
#
_symmetry.space_group_name_H-M   'P 1'
#
loop_
_entity.id
_entity.type
_entity.pdbx_description
1 polymer ?
#
loop_
_entity_poly.entity_id
_entity_poly.type
_entity_poly.pdbx_seq_one_letter_code
_entity_poly.pdbx_strand_id
1 'polypeptide(L)'
;MNAAALIFAETADGWTPWLETTGVVLLAIALVVGCSVAWLTNLIALPGNWIGVLLIALYAWLGPATGRLAIGYGPVLAGFAIALVGELFEFFAGAAGAKRAGASRKSTLYSIIGSMAGAIIGAVVGVPVPVVGSVIAAILFGGIGAAAGAMYGEWSDGRSWKENWSVGHSTFWGRTFGTLGKVVAGLLIVILVVAAVLL
;
A
#
# COMPACT_ATOMS: atom_id res chain seq x y z
N MET A 1 32.21 41.89 -19.81
CA MET A 1 32.18 40.41 -19.96
C MET A 1 32.83 40.05 -21.29
N ASN A 2 33.66 39.00 -21.33
CA ASN A 2 34.35 38.58 -22.56
C ASN A 2 33.42 37.66 -23.40
N ALA A 3 33.60 37.62 -24.73
CA ALA A 3 32.67 36.94 -25.66
C ALA A 3 32.42 35.45 -25.32
N ALA A 4 33.43 34.76 -24.79
CA ALA A 4 33.29 33.38 -24.31
C ALA A 4 32.30 33.26 -23.13
N ALA A 5 32.28 34.23 -22.21
CA ALA A 5 31.36 34.22 -21.07
C ALA A 5 29.90 34.50 -21.51
N LEU A 6 29.69 35.25 -22.59
CA LEU A 6 28.37 35.47 -23.19
C LEU A 6 27.85 34.21 -23.88
N ILE A 7 28.71 33.49 -24.62
CA ILE A 7 28.34 32.22 -25.27
C ILE A 7 28.02 31.14 -24.24
N PHE A 8 28.81 31.04 -23.16
CA PHE A 8 28.52 30.12 -22.06
C PHE A 8 27.22 30.47 -21.31
N ALA A 9 26.91 31.77 -21.14
CA ALA A 9 25.65 32.21 -20.57
C ALA A 9 24.45 31.91 -21.49
N GLU A 10 24.52 32.27 -22.78
CA GLU A 10 23.46 31.98 -23.77
C GLU A 10 23.20 30.47 -23.91
N THR A 11 24.25 29.65 -23.85
CA THR A 11 24.08 28.19 -23.89
C THR A 11 23.52 27.64 -22.59
N ALA A 12 23.94 28.13 -21.42
CA ALA A 12 23.37 27.74 -20.13
C ALA A 12 21.89 28.14 -19.99
N ASP A 13 21.49 29.30 -20.53
CA ASP A 13 20.11 29.80 -20.52
C ASP A 13 19.17 28.93 -21.37
N GLY A 14 19.69 28.17 -22.35
CA GLY A 14 18.90 27.28 -23.20
C GLY A 14 18.52 25.94 -22.55
N TRP A 15 19.43 25.32 -21.80
CA TRP A 15 19.22 23.97 -21.25
C TRP A 15 18.64 23.96 -19.82
N THR A 16 18.87 25.01 -19.03
CA THR A 16 18.39 25.09 -17.64
C THR A 16 16.87 25.00 -17.51
N PRO A 17 16.04 25.67 -18.34
CA PRO A 17 14.57 25.54 -18.23
C PRO A 17 14.08 24.15 -18.62
N TRP A 18 14.78 23.50 -19.56
CA TRP A 18 14.48 22.14 -20.00
C TRP A 18 14.77 21.11 -18.90
N LEU A 19 15.92 21.25 -18.23
CA LEU A 19 16.31 20.38 -17.11
C LEU A 19 15.39 20.56 -15.90
N GLU A 20 15.00 21.80 -15.58
CA GLU A 20 14.03 22.09 -14.52
C GLU A 20 12.66 21.45 -14.81
N THR A 21 12.12 21.69 -16.01
CA THR A 21 10.81 21.12 -16.41
C THR A 21 10.84 19.59 -16.42
N THR A 22 11.90 19.01 -16.98
CA THR A 22 12.07 17.54 -17.03
C THR A 22 12.20 16.95 -15.63
N GLY A 23 12.97 17.59 -14.75
CA GLY A 23 13.16 17.15 -13.37
C GLY A 23 11.85 17.09 -12.60
N VAL A 24 11.00 18.12 -12.74
CA VAL A 24 9.69 18.16 -12.07
C VAL A 24 8.74 17.08 -12.59
N VAL A 25 8.71 16.84 -13.91
CA VAL A 25 7.91 15.75 -14.50
C VAL A 25 8.37 14.39 -14.00
N LEU A 26 9.68 14.15 -13.98
CA LEU A 26 10.24 12.88 -13.46
C LEU A 26 9.92 12.69 -11.98
N LEU A 27 9.95 13.75 -11.16
CA LEU A 27 9.57 13.69 -9.76
C LEU A 27 8.09 13.33 -9.59
N ALA A 28 7.19 13.91 -10.41
CA ALA A 28 5.76 13.59 -10.38
C ALA A 28 5.51 12.13 -10.79
N ILE A 29 6.20 11.63 -11.82
CA ILE A 29 6.14 10.22 -12.22
C ILE A 29 6.64 9.32 -11.09
N ALA A 30 7.77 9.67 -10.47
CA ALA A 30 8.32 8.92 -9.35
C ALA A 30 7.36 8.87 -8.15
N LEU A 31 6.64 9.96 -7.87
CA LEU A 31 5.59 10.00 -6.85
C LEU A 31 4.46 9.02 -7.16
N VAL A 32 3.89 9.07 -8.38
CA VAL A 32 2.78 8.20 -8.79
C VAL A 32 3.19 6.72 -8.75
N VAL A 33 4.36 6.40 -9.31
CA VAL A 33 4.93 5.04 -9.30
C VAL A 33 5.21 4.60 -7.87
N GLY A 34 5.82 5.45 -7.05
CA GLY A 34 6.09 5.16 -5.63
C GLY A 34 4.82 4.89 -4.84
N CYS A 35 3.76 5.67 -5.04
CA CYS A 35 2.45 5.44 -4.41
C CYS A 35 1.80 4.15 -4.90
N SER A 36 1.96 3.80 -6.17
CA SER A 36 1.44 2.55 -6.75
C SER A 36 2.18 1.32 -6.20
N VAL A 37 3.51 1.41 -6.05
CA VAL A 37 4.31 0.37 -5.39
C VAL A 37 3.92 0.25 -3.92
N ALA A 38 3.80 1.38 -3.20
CA ALA A 38 3.34 1.41 -1.83
C ALA A 38 1.95 0.75 -1.68
N TRP A 39 1.04 1.03 -2.61
CA TRP A 39 -0.28 0.39 -2.66
C TRP A 39 -0.21 -1.14 -2.77
N LEU A 40 0.66 -1.67 -3.65
CA LEU A 40 0.86 -3.12 -3.80
C LEU A 40 1.38 -3.79 -2.53
N THR A 41 2.16 -3.07 -1.72
CA THR A 41 2.67 -3.63 -0.45
C THR A 41 1.56 -3.97 0.57
N ASN A 42 0.37 -3.37 0.45
CA ASN A 42 -0.77 -3.71 1.30
C ASN A 42 -1.19 -5.19 1.14
N LEU A 43 -0.97 -5.79 -0.03
CA LEU A 43 -1.30 -7.19 -0.30
C LEU A 43 -0.53 -8.16 0.61
N ILE A 44 0.70 -7.78 1.01
CA ILE A 44 1.59 -8.58 1.85
C ILE A 44 1.64 -8.08 3.30
N ALA A 45 0.56 -7.45 3.78
CA ALA A 45 0.40 -6.97 5.16
C ALA A 45 1.33 -5.80 5.58
N LEU A 46 1.96 -5.10 4.64
CA LEU A 46 2.76 -3.91 4.95
C LEU A 46 1.88 -2.64 5.05
N PRO A 47 2.34 -1.59 5.76
CA PRO A 47 1.63 -0.32 5.92
C PRO A 47 1.70 0.56 4.66
N GLY A 48 1.32 0.02 3.51
CA GLY A 48 1.47 0.66 2.20
C GLY A 48 0.79 2.03 2.09
N ASN A 49 -0.40 2.17 2.67
CA ASN A 49 -1.13 3.43 2.66
C ASN A 49 -0.37 4.54 3.39
N TRP A 50 0.28 4.23 4.52
CA TRP A 50 1.11 5.18 5.26
C TRP A 50 2.36 5.58 4.48
N ILE A 51 2.98 4.63 3.78
CA ILE A 51 4.12 4.91 2.88
C ILE A 51 3.66 5.87 1.77
N GLY A 52 2.50 5.63 1.16
CA GLY A 52 1.92 6.53 0.16
C GLY A 52 1.70 7.96 0.70
N VAL A 53 1.08 8.10 1.88
CA VAL A 53 0.88 9.40 2.51
C VAL A 53 2.20 10.12 2.80
N LEU A 54 3.21 9.39 3.28
CA LEU A 54 4.55 9.94 3.50
C LEU A 54 5.18 10.44 2.19
N LEU A 55 5.07 9.69 1.09
CA LEU A 55 5.58 10.12 -0.21
C LEU A 55 4.89 11.39 -0.71
N ILE A 56 3.57 11.49 -0.54
CA ILE A 56 2.81 12.71 -0.88
C ILE A 56 3.25 13.88 -0.02
N ALA A 57 3.45 13.67 1.28
CA ALA A 57 3.93 14.71 2.19
C ALA A 57 5.34 15.19 1.84
N LEU A 58 6.25 14.27 1.52
CA LEU A 58 7.61 14.59 1.07
C LEU A 58 7.58 15.37 -0.25
N TYR A 59 6.73 14.98 -1.19
CA TYR A 59 6.57 15.73 -2.44
C TYR A 59 5.99 17.13 -2.19
N ALA A 60 4.98 17.27 -1.33
CA ALA A 60 4.41 18.58 -0.99
C ALA A 60 5.41 19.50 -0.26
N TRP A 61 6.39 18.91 0.43
CA TRP A 61 7.41 19.68 1.17
C TRP A 61 8.65 20.01 0.34
N LEU A 62 9.16 19.06 -0.45
CA LEU A 62 10.42 19.16 -1.19
C LEU A 62 10.22 19.42 -2.68
N GLY A 63 9.01 19.22 -3.19
CA GLY A 63 8.66 19.40 -4.60
C GLY A 63 8.46 20.86 -4.98
N PRO A 64 7.96 21.10 -6.21
CA PRO A 64 7.74 22.46 -6.72
C PRO A 64 6.73 23.23 -5.87
N ALA A 65 7.06 24.47 -5.50
CA ALA A 65 6.16 25.35 -4.76
C ALA A 65 5.04 25.96 -5.63
N THR A 66 5.28 26.07 -6.94
CA THR A 66 4.37 26.70 -7.90
C THR A 66 4.34 25.94 -9.22
N GLY A 67 3.25 26.11 -9.98
CA GLY A 67 3.07 25.47 -11.29
C GLY A 67 2.13 24.27 -11.23
N ARG A 68 1.83 23.70 -12.40
CA ARG A 68 0.79 22.66 -12.55
C ARG A 68 1.08 21.36 -11.79
N LEU A 69 2.35 21.06 -11.53
CA LEU A 69 2.77 19.86 -10.82
C LEU A 69 3.02 20.13 -9.33
N ALA A 70 2.77 21.34 -8.83
CA ALA A 70 2.89 21.65 -7.41
C ALA A 70 1.74 21.02 -6.63
N ILE A 71 2.06 20.23 -5.62
CA ILE A 71 1.07 19.63 -4.72
C ILE A 71 1.13 20.35 -3.38
N GLY A 72 0.02 20.93 -2.95
CA GLY A 72 -0.11 21.49 -1.60
C GLY A 72 -0.42 20.44 -0.53
N TYR A 73 -0.64 20.87 0.70
CA TYR A 73 -0.95 19.96 1.82
C TYR A 73 -2.38 19.37 1.80
N GLY A 74 -3.25 19.83 0.91
CA GLY A 74 -4.62 19.31 0.77
C GLY A 74 -4.67 17.80 0.47
N PRO A 75 -4.02 17.33 -0.61
CA PRO A 75 -3.89 15.89 -0.89
C PRO A 75 -3.21 15.09 0.22
N VAL A 76 -2.29 15.69 1.00
CA VAL A 76 -1.67 15.02 2.15
C VAL A 76 -2.72 14.71 3.22
N LEU A 77 -3.54 15.69 3.59
CA LEU A 77 -4.60 15.53 4.59
C LEU A 77 -5.69 14.57 4.12
N ALA A 78 -6.11 14.66 2.85
CA ALA A 78 -7.08 13.74 2.26
C ALA A 78 -6.53 12.30 2.22
N GLY A 79 -5.28 12.11 1.77
CA GLY A 79 -4.61 10.82 1.78
C GLY A 79 -4.48 10.23 3.18
N PHE A 80 -4.12 11.05 4.17
CA PHE A 80 -4.05 10.65 5.57
C PHE A 80 -5.41 10.15 6.09
N ALA A 81 -6.50 10.88 5.81
CA ALA A 81 -7.83 10.48 6.21
C ALA A 81 -8.26 9.15 5.56
N ILE A 82 -7.99 8.97 4.27
CA ILE A 82 -8.27 7.73 3.54
C ILE A 82 -7.46 6.57 4.12
N ALA A 83 -6.16 6.77 4.36
CA ALA A 83 -5.27 5.77 4.95
C ALA A 83 -5.79 5.34 6.33
N LEU A 84 -6.16 6.30 7.17
CA LEU A 84 -6.70 6.05 8.50
C LEU A 84 -7.98 5.20 8.43
N VAL A 85 -8.91 5.54 7.54
CA VAL A 85 -10.14 4.77 7.33
C VAL A 85 -9.80 3.33 6.89
N GLY A 86 -8.90 3.15 5.93
CA GLY A 86 -8.48 1.82 5.47
C GLY A 86 -7.87 0.95 6.58
N GLU A 87 -7.02 1.53 7.41
CA GLU A 87 -6.40 0.84 8.55
C GLU A 87 -7.42 0.51 9.65
N LEU A 88 -8.36 1.42 9.92
CA LEU A 88 -9.46 1.14 10.83
C LEU A 88 -10.34 -0.01 10.34
N PHE A 89 -10.66 -0.04 9.04
CA PHE A 89 -11.39 -1.17 8.44
C PHE A 89 -10.65 -2.49 8.64
N GLU A 90 -9.34 -2.53 8.38
CA GLU A 90 -8.52 -3.73 8.61
C GLU A 90 -8.49 -4.14 10.08
N PHE A 91 -8.31 -3.18 10.99
CA PHE A 91 -8.31 -3.41 12.42
C PHE A 91 -9.64 -3.96 12.92
N PHE A 92 -10.77 -3.37 12.51
CA PHE A 92 -12.09 -3.84 12.92
C PHE A 92 -12.44 -5.20 12.30
N ALA A 93 -12.12 -5.43 11.03
CA ALA A 93 -12.34 -6.73 10.38
C ALA A 93 -11.51 -7.84 11.06
N GLY A 94 -10.26 -7.57 11.39
CA GLY A 94 -9.38 -8.50 12.10
C GLY A 94 -9.80 -8.71 13.56
N ALA A 95 -10.11 -7.64 14.30
CA ALA A 95 -10.49 -7.71 15.70
C ALA A 95 -11.85 -8.41 15.91
N ALA A 96 -12.82 -8.17 15.02
CA ALA A 96 -14.12 -8.85 15.06
C ALA A 96 -13.99 -10.36 14.82
N GLY A 97 -13.11 -10.77 13.90
CA GLY A 97 -12.84 -12.19 13.62
C GLY A 97 -12.07 -12.90 14.73
N ALA A 98 -11.03 -12.27 15.28
CA ALA A 98 -10.15 -12.86 16.29
C ALA A 98 -10.78 -12.95 17.68
N LYS A 99 -11.49 -11.90 18.13
CA LYS A 99 -12.15 -11.88 19.45
C LYS A 99 -13.30 -12.87 19.54
N ARG A 100 -14.12 -13.01 18.48
CA ARG A 100 -15.29 -13.91 18.48
C ARG A 100 -14.91 -15.39 18.52
N ALA A 101 -13.73 -15.75 18.01
CA ALA A 101 -13.25 -17.13 17.99
C ALA A 101 -12.30 -17.49 19.16
N GLY A 102 -11.98 -16.53 20.03
CA GLY A 102 -11.09 -16.76 21.17
C GLY A 102 -9.66 -17.12 20.74
N ALA A 103 -9.13 -16.46 19.70
CA ALA A 103 -7.80 -16.69 19.19
C ALA A 103 -6.72 -16.30 20.22
N SER A 104 -5.73 -17.15 20.40
CA SER A 104 -4.58 -16.93 21.28
C SER A 104 -3.61 -15.91 20.67
N ARG A 105 -2.72 -15.36 21.50
CA ARG A 105 -1.65 -14.46 21.02
C ARG A 105 -0.74 -15.15 20.00
N LYS A 106 -0.48 -16.44 20.23
CA LYS A 106 0.32 -17.30 19.34
C LYS A 106 -0.39 -17.54 18.01
N SER A 107 -1.70 -17.82 18.05
CA SER A 107 -2.55 -17.91 16.86
C SER A 107 -2.52 -16.62 16.03
N THR A 108 -2.63 -15.46 16.70
CA THR A 108 -2.54 -14.15 16.04
C THR A 108 -1.20 -13.97 15.33
N LEU A 109 -0.08 -14.28 15.98
CA LEU A 109 1.26 -14.15 15.39
C LEU A 109 1.43 -15.04 14.15
N TYR A 110 1.08 -16.33 14.26
CA TYR A 110 1.20 -17.24 13.13
C TYR A 110 0.24 -16.90 11.99
N SER A 111 -0.92 -16.30 12.27
CA SER A 111 -1.83 -15.80 11.23
C SER A 111 -1.20 -14.69 10.40
N ILE A 112 -0.42 -13.80 11.00
CA ILE A 112 0.26 -12.72 10.28
C ILE A 112 1.33 -13.32 9.35
N ILE A 113 2.18 -14.20 9.89
CA ILE A 113 3.25 -14.85 9.13
C ILE A 113 2.66 -15.68 7.99
N GLY A 114 1.63 -16.48 8.28
CA GLY A 114 0.93 -17.27 7.30
C GLY A 114 0.27 -16.40 6.23
N SER A 115 -0.32 -15.27 6.62
CA SER A 115 -0.91 -14.33 5.67
C SER A 115 0.12 -13.74 4.71
N MET A 116 1.30 -13.37 5.20
CA MET A 116 2.36 -12.83 4.35
C MET A 116 2.86 -13.88 3.36
N ALA A 117 3.16 -15.09 3.84
CA ALA A 117 3.59 -16.19 2.99
C ALA A 117 2.52 -16.56 1.95
N GLY A 118 1.27 -16.68 2.38
CA GLY A 118 0.13 -16.94 1.51
C GLY A 118 -0.05 -15.86 0.45
N ALA A 119 -0.01 -14.58 0.82
CA ALA A 119 -0.15 -13.48 -0.13
C ALA A 119 0.96 -13.46 -1.19
N ILE A 120 2.21 -13.73 -0.80
CA ILE A 120 3.35 -13.84 -1.73
C ILE A 120 3.13 -15.01 -2.70
N ILE A 121 2.76 -16.18 -2.18
CA ILE A 121 2.46 -17.36 -3.01
C ILE A 121 1.32 -17.05 -3.97
N GLY A 122 0.23 -16.45 -3.48
CA GLY A 122 -0.92 -16.06 -4.28
C GLY A 122 -0.56 -15.09 -5.40
N ALA A 123 0.26 -14.08 -5.11
CA ALA A 123 0.73 -13.11 -6.12
C ALA A 123 1.49 -13.78 -7.27
N VAL A 124 2.33 -14.78 -6.96
CA VAL A 124 3.11 -15.56 -7.94
C VAL A 124 2.24 -16.57 -8.71
N VAL A 125 1.25 -17.19 -8.05
CA VAL A 125 0.37 -18.17 -8.70
C VAL A 125 -0.70 -17.49 -9.57
N GLY A 126 -1.15 -16.29 -9.22
CA GLY A 126 -2.19 -15.53 -9.94
C GLY A 126 -1.77 -14.95 -11.30
N VAL A 127 -0.57 -15.29 -11.78
CA VAL A 127 0.08 -14.77 -13.00
C VAL A 127 -0.61 -15.08 -14.35
N PRO A 128 -1.57 -16.02 -14.53
CA PRO A 128 -2.23 -16.19 -15.82
C PRO A 128 -3.01 -14.96 -16.32
N VAL A 129 -3.46 -14.09 -15.40
CA VAL A 129 -4.15 -12.84 -15.70
C VAL A 129 -3.37 -11.68 -15.05
N PRO A 130 -2.70 -10.82 -15.84
CA PRO A 130 -1.85 -9.77 -15.30
C PRO A 130 -2.61 -8.83 -14.35
N VAL A 131 -1.98 -8.50 -13.22
CA VAL A 131 -2.44 -7.55 -12.19
C VAL A 131 -3.69 -7.99 -11.43
N VAL A 132 -4.83 -8.18 -12.10
CA VAL A 132 -6.11 -8.52 -11.44
C VAL A 132 -6.05 -9.92 -10.83
N GLY A 133 -5.52 -10.90 -11.57
CA GLY A 133 -5.35 -12.27 -11.09
C GLY A 133 -4.42 -12.32 -9.88
N SER A 134 -3.27 -11.65 -9.96
CA SER A 134 -2.29 -11.58 -8.86
C SER A 134 -2.83 -10.88 -7.61
N VAL A 135 -3.59 -9.80 -7.74
CA VAL A 135 -4.19 -9.08 -6.60
C VAL A 135 -5.22 -9.96 -5.88
N ILE A 136 -6.16 -10.55 -6.64
CA ILE A 136 -7.20 -11.43 -6.07
C ILE A 136 -6.56 -12.65 -5.42
N ALA A 137 -5.60 -13.28 -6.11
CA ALA A 137 -4.89 -14.44 -5.59
C ALA A 137 -4.09 -14.09 -4.32
N ALA A 138 -3.40 -12.95 -4.26
CA ALA A 138 -2.69 -12.51 -3.06
C ALA A 138 -3.65 -12.32 -1.86
N ILE A 139 -4.82 -11.70 -2.08
CA ILE A 139 -5.81 -11.51 -1.00
C ILE A 139 -6.37 -12.85 -0.51
N LEU A 140 -6.73 -13.75 -1.43
CA LEU A 140 -7.33 -15.05 -1.07
C LEU A 140 -6.30 -15.97 -0.41
N PHE A 141 -5.12 -16.13 -1.00
CA PHE A 141 -4.06 -16.95 -0.42
C PHE A 141 -3.52 -16.33 0.87
N GLY A 142 -3.51 -15.00 1.00
CA GLY A 142 -3.24 -14.33 2.26
C GLY A 142 -4.26 -14.69 3.34
N GLY A 143 -5.54 -14.76 3.00
CA GLY A 143 -6.58 -15.29 3.89
C GLY A 143 -6.34 -16.76 4.27
N ILE A 144 -6.04 -17.63 3.30
CA ILE A 144 -5.77 -19.06 3.53
C ILE A 144 -4.57 -19.23 4.45
N GLY A 145 -3.49 -18.52 4.18
CA GLY A 145 -2.29 -18.53 4.99
C GLY A 145 -2.55 -18.03 6.40
N ALA A 146 -3.38 -16.99 6.57
CA ALA A 146 -3.79 -16.51 7.88
C ALA A 146 -4.56 -17.56 8.68
N ALA A 147 -5.51 -18.25 8.03
CA ALA A 147 -6.29 -19.32 8.64
C ALA A 147 -5.40 -20.50 9.04
N ALA A 148 -4.52 -20.96 8.14
CA ALA A 148 -3.59 -22.05 8.40
C ALA A 148 -2.63 -21.72 9.56
N GLY A 149 -2.08 -20.50 9.57
CA GLY A 149 -1.23 -20.03 10.66
C GLY A 149 -1.96 -19.94 12.00
N ALA A 150 -3.17 -19.36 12.00
CA ALA A 150 -4.00 -19.28 13.21
C ALA A 150 -4.32 -20.69 13.76
N MET A 151 -4.70 -21.61 12.87
CA MET A 151 -5.04 -22.97 13.24
C MET A 151 -3.82 -23.74 13.76
N TYR A 152 -2.65 -23.54 13.15
CA TYR A 152 -1.41 -24.13 13.63
C TYR A 152 -1.08 -23.66 15.06
N GLY A 153 -1.25 -22.36 15.33
CA GLY A 153 -1.05 -21.79 16.66
C GLY A 153 -1.91 -22.45 17.73
N GLU A 154 -3.22 -22.57 17.49
CA GLU A 154 -4.17 -23.18 18.43
C GLU A 154 -3.95 -24.69 18.60
N TRP A 155 -3.69 -25.41 17.51
CA TRP A 155 -3.46 -26.86 17.55
C TRP A 155 -2.21 -27.19 18.38
N SER A 156 -1.16 -26.39 18.23
CA SER A 156 0.07 -26.54 19.02
C SER A 156 -0.10 -26.22 20.51
N ASP A 157 -1.23 -25.60 20.90
CA ASP A 157 -1.62 -25.35 22.28
C ASP A 157 -2.65 -26.40 22.80
N GLY A 158 -2.95 -27.43 22.00
CA GLY A 158 -3.77 -28.58 22.41
C GLY A 158 -5.27 -28.45 22.14
N ARG A 159 -5.72 -27.41 21.42
CA ARG A 159 -7.15 -27.26 21.07
C ARG A 159 -7.64 -28.34 20.12
N SER A 160 -8.90 -28.73 20.30
CA SER A 160 -9.56 -29.72 19.45
C SER A 160 -9.71 -29.19 18.01
N TRP A 161 -9.62 -30.09 17.02
CA TRP A 161 -9.71 -29.72 15.60
C TRP A 161 -11.04 -29.02 15.23
N LYS A 162 -12.14 -29.42 15.89
CA LYS A 162 -13.48 -28.87 15.66
C LYS A 162 -13.59 -27.40 16.11
N GLU A 163 -13.02 -27.06 17.26
CA GLU A 163 -12.97 -25.67 17.74
C GLU A 163 -12.01 -24.83 16.90
N ASN A 164 -10.91 -25.44 16.49
CA ASN A 164 -9.86 -24.79 15.71
C ASN A 164 -10.34 -24.32 14.32
N TRP A 165 -11.23 -25.08 13.68
CA TRP A 165 -11.84 -24.69 12.40
C TRP A 165 -12.58 -23.35 12.47
N SER A 166 -13.26 -23.09 13.60
CA SER A 166 -13.95 -21.80 13.79
C SER A 166 -12.97 -20.63 13.86
N VAL A 167 -11.79 -20.82 14.46
CA VAL A 167 -10.72 -19.82 14.53
C VAL A 167 -10.13 -19.57 13.14
N GLY A 168 -9.84 -20.64 12.39
CA GLY A 168 -9.34 -20.52 11.02
C GLY A 168 -10.31 -19.77 10.11
N HIS A 169 -11.60 -20.12 10.15
CA HIS A 169 -12.62 -19.50 9.29
C HIS A 169 -12.85 -18.01 9.60
N SER A 170 -12.89 -17.63 10.89
CA SER A 170 -13.03 -16.22 11.26
C SER A 170 -11.80 -15.40 10.89
N THR A 171 -10.61 -16.00 11.03
CA THR A 171 -9.34 -15.37 10.65
C THR A 171 -9.22 -15.19 9.14
N PHE A 172 -9.64 -16.18 8.36
CA PHE A 172 -9.70 -16.09 6.89
C PHE A 172 -10.49 -14.86 6.45
N TRP A 173 -11.76 -14.78 6.85
CA TRP A 173 -12.64 -13.70 6.40
C TRP A 173 -12.28 -12.34 6.99
N GLY A 174 -11.84 -12.31 8.26
CA GLY A 174 -11.34 -11.09 8.88
C GLY A 174 -10.13 -10.53 8.12
N ARG A 175 -9.19 -11.40 7.72
CA ARG A 175 -8.03 -11.01 6.92
C ARG A 175 -8.43 -10.59 5.50
N THR A 176 -9.23 -11.39 4.80
CA THR A 176 -9.63 -11.12 3.41
C THR A 176 -10.36 -9.78 3.26
N PHE A 177 -11.40 -9.53 4.08
CA PHE A 177 -12.14 -8.27 4.00
C PHE A 177 -11.34 -7.09 4.55
N GLY A 178 -10.50 -7.30 5.56
CA GLY A 178 -9.59 -6.28 6.06
C GLY A 178 -8.60 -5.80 4.99
N THR A 179 -7.90 -6.75 4.35
CA THR A 179 -6.98 -6.44 3.24
C THR A 179 -7.71 -5.80 2.07
N LEU A 180 -8.91 -6.27 1.72
CA LEU A 180 -9.70 -5.68 0.63
C LEU A 180 -10.02 -4.20 0.91
N GLY A 181 -10.50 -3.87 2.11
CA GLY A 181 -10.78 -2.49 2.51
C GLY A 181 -9.52 -1.60 2.44
N LYS A 182 -8.39 -2.13 2.91
CA LYS A 182 -7.10 -1.45 2.86
C LYS A 182 -6.59 -1.21 1.44
N VAL A 183 -6.75 -2.19 0.55
CA VAL A 183 -6.39 -2.10 -0.87
C VAL A 183 -7.27 -1.07 -1.58
N VAL A 184 -8.58 -1.03 -1.30
CA VAL A 184 -9.47 0.00 -1.86
C VAL A 184 -9.07 1.39 -1.39
N ALA A 185 -8.80 1.57 -0.09
CA ALA A 185 -8.31 2.83 0.44
C ALA A 185 -7.01 3.29 -0.23
N GLY A 186 -6.04 2.38 -0.40
CA GLY A 186 -4.79 2.71 -1.08
C GLY A 186 -4.97 3.04 -2.57
N LEU A 187 -5.91 2.39 -3.25
CA LEU A 187 -6.24 2.74 -4.63
C LEU A 187 -6.81 4.16 -4.73
N LEU A 188 -7.66 4.57 -3.77
CA LEU A 188 -8.15 5.94 -3.69
C LEU A 188 -7.02 6.96 -3.45
N ILE A 189 -5.99 6.61 -2.66
CA ILE A 189 -4.79 7.44 -2.49
C ILE A 189 -4.01 7.58 -3.80
N VAL A 190 -3.87 6.51 -4.58
CA VAL A 190 -3.22 6.56 -5.90
C VAL A 190 -4.02 7.45 -6.85
N ILE A 191 -5.34 7.29 -6.91
CA ILE A 191 -6.22 8.13 -7.74
C ILE A 191 -6.12 9.60 -7.31
N LEU A 192 -6.10 9.87 -6.00
CA LEU A 192 -5.92 11.21 -5.45
C LEU A 192 -4.61 11.83 -5.92
N VAL A 193 -3.49 11.08 -5.87
CA VAL A 193 -2.19 11.61 -6.29
C VAL A 193 -2.14 11.87 -7.79
N VAL A 194 -2.73 10.98 -8.60
CA VAL A 194 -2.86 11.17 -10.05
C VAL A 194 -3.69 12.41 -10.36
N ALA A 195 -4.81 12.61 -9.66
CA ALA A 195 -5.63 13.81 -9.82
C ALA A 195 -4.86 15.07 -9.42
N ALA A 196 -4.12 15.03 -8.30
CA ALA A 196 -3.35 16.16 -7.78
C ALA A 196 -2.21 16.61 -8.70
N VAL A 197 -1.64 15.73 -9.52
CA VAL A 197 -0.60 16.10 -10.51
C VAL A 197 -1.18 16.49 -11.89
N LEU A 198 -2.45 16.20 -12.17
CA LEU A 198 -3.06 16.45 -13.49
C LEU A 198 -3.93 17.71 -13.54
N LEU A 199 -4.58 18.06 -12.42
CA LEU A 199 -5.51 19.18 -12.27
C LEU A 199 -4.81 20.42 -11.75
#